data_AF-A0A3D1TZY8-F1
#
_entry.id   AF-A0A3D1TZY8-F1
#
_cell.length_a   1.000
_cell.length_b   1.000
_cell.length_c   1.000
_cell.angle_alpha   90.00
_cell.angle_beta   90.00
_cell.angle_gamma   90.00
#
_symmetry.space_group_name_H-M   'P 1'
#
loop_
_entity.id
_entity.type
_entity.pdbx_description
1 polymer ?
#
loop_
_entity_poly.entity_id
_entity_poly.type
_entity_poly.pdbx_seq_one_letter_code
_entity_poly.pdbx_strand_id
1 'polypeptide(L)'
;MLDSVFTPDLLKVDTSTPPVPLESDPGFSRLTVFGDDTVMSTFQGKAISSGWPLNGRRLGDDVVTLALTAIASGPTLSPLTVVSDNVDSNGLPYNHVFPFEQTPANGWLHRHSYP
;
A
#
# COMPACT_ATOMS: atom_id res chain seq x y z
N MET A 1 -15.17 -3.44 20.04
CA MET A 1 -15.98 -3.36 18.81
C MET A 1 -15.01 -2.95 17.73
N LEU A 2 -14.69 -3.84 16.78
CA LEU A 2 -13.88 -3.46 15.61
C LEU A 2 -14.79 -2.57 14.77
N ASP A 3 -14.64 -1.26 14.90
CA ASP A 3 -15.27 -0.33 13.96
C ASP A 3 -14.91 -0.81 12.56
N SER A 4 -15.96 -1.01 11.77
CA SER A 4 -15.89 -1.54 10.41
C SER A 4 -14.74 -0.86 9.66
N VAL A 5 -13.72 -1.64 9.29
CA VAL A 5 -12.74 -1.20 8.30
C VAL A 5 -13.52 -0.98 7.02
N PHE A 6 -13.84 0.30 6.74
CA PHE A 6 -14.49 0.67 5.50
C PHE A 6 -13.53 0.34 4.37
N THR A 7 -13.81 -0.75 3.66
CA THR A 7 -13.13 -1.09 2.42
C THR A 7 -13.96 -0.45 1.32
N PRO A 8 -13.57 0.70 0.77
CA PRO A 8 -14.34 1.31 -0.29
C PRO A 8 -14.32 0.40 -1.52
N ASP A 9 -15.48 0.26 -2.18
CA ASP A 9 -15.57 -0.40 -3.49
C ASP A 9 -14.73 0.32 -4.57
N LEU A 10 -14.35 1.58 -4.30
CA LEU A 10 -13.52 2.42 -5.16
C LEU A 10 -12.27 2.88 -4.40
N LEU A 11 -11.10 2.51 -4.90
CA LEU A 11 -9.86 3.10 -4.40
C LEU A 11 -9.75 4.56 -4.85
N LYS A 12 -9.66 5.46 -3.88
CA LYS A 12 -9.49 6.90 -4.14
C LYS A 12 -8.02 7.22 -4.28
N VAL A 13 -7.68 7.95 -5.34
CA VAL A 13 -6.34 8.50 -5.54
C VAL A 13 -6.37 9.97 -5.14
N ASP A 14 -5.49 10.35 -4.21
CA ASP A 14 -5.30 11.75 -3.86
C ASP A 14 -4.34 12.41 -4.86
N THR A 15 -4.88 13.18 -5.81
CA THR A 15 -4.10 13.88 -6.83
C THR A 15 -3.46 15.17 -6.32
N SER A 16 -3.66 15.53 -5.05
CA SER A 16 -3.10 16.74 -4.45
C SER A 16 -1.73 16.53 -3.80
N THR A 17 -1.30 15.28 -3.63
CA THR A 17 0.00 14.95 -3.04
C THR A 17 1.13 15.01 -4.07
N PRO A 18 2.37 15.30 -3.66
CA PRO A 18 3.55 15.03 -4.48
C PRO A 18 3.66 13.53 -4.84
N PRO A 19 4.59 13.14 -5.73
CA PRO A 19 4.93 11.74 -5.95
C PRO A 19 5.20 11.02 -4.63
N VAL A 20 4.70 9.79 -4.52
CA VAL A 20 4.92 8.93 -3.35
C VAL A 20 6.27 8.21 -3.49
N PRO A 21 6.96 7.89 -2.39
CA PRO A 21 8.18 7.10 -2.44
C PRO A 21 7.88 5.68 -2.95
N LEU A 22 8.75 5.16 -3.80
CA LEU A 22 8.75 3.78 -4.28
C LEU A 22 9.85 2.97 -3.58
N GLU A 23 9.90 1.65 -3.80
CA GLU A 23 10.82 0.74 -3.10
C GLU A 23 12.30 1.18 -3.10
N SER A 24 12.74 1.89 -4.14
CA SER A 24 14.11 2.40 -4.26
C SER A 24 14.36 3.74 -3.56
N ASP A 25 13.31 4.43 -3.11
CA ASP A 25 13.39 5.80 -2.63
C ASP A 25 13.55 5.87 -1.10
N PRO A 26 14.27 6.90 -0.60
CA PRO A 26 14.28 7.20 0.82
C PRO A 26 12.87 7.46 1.37
N GLY A 27 12.57 6.89 2.53
CA GLY A 27 11.28 7.07 3.20
C GLY A 27 10.18 6.12 2.73
N PHE A 28 10.47 5.21 1.80
CA PHE A 28 9.57 4.10 1.50
C PHE A 28 9.46 3.15 2.68
N SER A 29 8.23 2.72 2.95
CA SER A 29 7.94 1.57 3.79
C SER A 29 6.81 0.76 3.18
N ARG A 30 7.03 -0.54 3.08
CA ARG A 30 6.01 -1.53 2.72
C ARG A 30 4.82 -1.49 3.70
N LEU A 31 5.08 -1.13 4.97
CA LEU A 31 4.06 -1.00 6.01
C LEU A 31 3.40 0.39 6.04
N THR A 32 3.64 1.23 5.03
CA THR A 32 3.05 2.56 4.85
C THR A 32 2.86 3.36 6.15
N VAL A 33 1.62 3.51 6.64
CA VAL A 33 1.25 4.26 7.85
C VAL A 33 1.91 3.74 9.13
N PHE A 34 2.23 2.45 9.21
CA PHE A 34 2.92 1.86 10.36
C PHE A 34 4.44 1.99 10.27
N GLY A 35 4.97 2.36 9.11
CA GLY A 35 6.40 2.59 8.89
C GLY A 35 6.75 4.04 8.57
N ASP A 36 5.91 4.99 9.01
CA ASP A 36 6.07 6.44 8.80
C ASP A 36 6.13 6.90 7.33
N ASP A 37 5.75 6.04 6.40
CA ASP A 37 5.70 6.34 4.97
C ASP A 37 4.36 7.03 4.66
N THR A 38 4.44 8.36 4.74
CA THR A 38 3.32 9.29 4.59
C THR A 38 3.68 10.48 3.70
N VAL A 39 2.66 11.09 3.10
CA VAL A 39 2.77 12.34 2.33
C VAL A 39 1.69 13.33 2.74
N MET A 40 1.96 14.62 2.60
CA MET A 40 1.00 15.67 2.91
C MET A 40 -0.07 15.78 1.80
N SER A 41 -1.34 15.65 2.19
CA SER A 41 -2.50 15.91 1.34
C SER A 41 -2.99 17.34 1.57
N THR A 42 -3.10 18.12 0.49
CA THR A 42 -3.72 19.45 0.59
C THR A 42 -5.24 19.37 0.64
N PHE A 43 -5.85 18.33 0.06
CA PHE A 43 -7.28 18.07 0.17
C PHE A 43 -7.72 17.74 1.60
N GLN A 44 -6.88 17.03 2.35
CA GLN A 44 -7.21 16.63 3.73
C GLN A 44 -6.54 17.52 4.79
N GLY A 45 -5.60 18.38 4.39
CA GLY A 45 -4.84 19.24 5.31
C GLY A 45 -3.98 18.47 6.32
N LYS A 46 -3.63 17.21 6.04
CA LYS A 46 -2.90 16.32 6.94
C LYS A 46 -2.02 15.33 6.18
N ALA A 47 -1.08 14.71 6.89
CA ALA A 47 -0.33 13.57 6.37
C ALA A 47 -1.28 12.37 6.17
N ILE A 48 -1.13 11.70 5.03
CA ILE A 48 -1.84 10.47 4.68
C ILE A 48 -0.82 9.40 4.30
N SER A 49 -1.17 8.13 4.45
CA SER A 49 -0.34 6.99 4.04
C SER A 49 0.02 7.12 2.56
N SER A 50 1.29 6.97 2.15
CA SER A 50 1.65 7.12 0.73
C SER A 50 1.25 5.91 -0.12
N GLY A 51 0.88 4.79 0.51
CA GLY A 51 0.31 3.61 -0.12
C GLY A 51 -1.14 3.38 0.27
N TRP A 52 -1.57 2.11 0.25
CA TRP A 52 -2.85 1.70 0.80
C TRP A 52 -2.97 2.13 2.28
N PRO A 53 -4.14 2.57 2.79
CA PRO A 53 -5.43 2.70 2.10
C PRO A 53 -5.69 4.07 1.47
N LEU A 54 -4.92 5.11 1.83
CA LEU A 54 -5.40 6.49 1.68
C LEU A 54 -4.94 7.22 0.41
N ASN A 55 -3.75 6.92 -0.14
CA ASN A 55 -3.23 7.66 -1.30
C ASN A 55 -3.51 6.95 -2.64
N GLY A 56 -3.84 5.66 -2.64
CA GLY A 56 -4.28 4.96 -3.86
C GLY A 56 -3.25 4.91 -5.00
N ARG A 57 -2.02 5.39 -4.82
CA ARG A 57 -0.94 5.32 -5.83
C ARG A 57 -0.14 4.02 -5.75
N ARG A 58 -0.18 3.31 -4.61
CA ARG A 58 0.35 1.94 -4.47
C ARG A 58 -0.81 1.01 -4.07
N LEU A 59 -1.54 0.54 -5.09
CA LEU A 59 -2.91 0.01 -4.95
C LEU A 59 -2.99 -1.29 -4.12
N GLY A 60 -1.97 -2.13 -4.20
CA GLY A 60 -1.91 -3.46 -3.57
C GLY A 60 -0.78 -3.63 -2.56
N ASP A 61 -0.15 -2.53 -2.13
CA ASP A 61 1.02 -2.56 -1.24
C ASP A 61 0.65 -3.13 0.14
N ASP A 62 1.20 -4.31 0.44
CA ASP A 62 1.12 -5.05 1.71
C ASP A 62 -0.22 -5.05 2.43
N VAL A 63 -1.33 -5.05 1.68
CA VAL A 63 -2.70 -4.94 2.23
C VAL A 63 -2.97 -5.98 3.33
N VAL A 64 -2.53 -7.22 3.10
CA VAL A 64 -2.73 -8.33 4.05
C VAL A 64 -1.90 -8.15 5.31
N THR A 65 -0.60 -7.86 5.17
CA THR A 65 0.32 -7.60 6.29
C THR A 65 -0.15 -6.39 7.11
N LEU A 66 -0.63 -5.33 6.48
CA LEU A 66 -1.22 -4.15 7.15
C LEU A 66 -2.49 -4.50 7.92
N ALA A 67 -3.42 -5.22 7.30
CA ALA A 67 -4.68 -5.62 7.95
C ALA A 67 -4.41 -6.53 9.15
N LEU A 68 -3.51 -7.52 8.99
CA LEU A 68 -3.18 -8.46 10.05
C LEU A 68 -2.41 -7.78 11.19
N THR A 69 -1.50 -6.86 10.87
CA THR A 69 -0.82 -6.00 11.85
C THR A 69 -1.81 -5.14 12.62
N ALA A 70 -2.79 -4.53 11.95
CA ALA A 70 -3.83 -3.73 12.61
C ALA A 70 -4.69 -4.58 13.57
N ILE A 71 -5.10 -5.77 13.14
CA ILE A 71 -5.89 -6.70 13.98
C ILE A 71 -5.08 -7.16 15.19
N ALA A 72 -3.82 -7.56 14.99
CA ALA A 72 -2.96 -8.05 16.06
C ALA A 72 -2.57 -6.95 17.07
N SER A 73 -2.43 -5.71 16.61
CA SER A 73 -2.11 -4.55 17.48
C SER A 73 -3.32 -4.04 18.27
N GLY A 74 -4.54 -4.44 17.88
CA GLY A 74 -5.78 -3.99 18.50
C GLY A 74 -6.13 -2.52 18.19
N PRO A 75 -7.24 -2.02 18.76
CA PRO A 75 -7.84 -0.73 18.37
C PRO A 75 -6.99 0.50 18.70
N THR A 76 -6.06 0.38 19.65
CA THR A 76 -5.14 1.46 20.02
C THR A 76 -3.90 1.51 19.13
N LEU A 77 -3.65 0.46 18.34
CA LEU A 77 -2.43 0.27 17.54
C LEU A 77 -1.14 0.39 18.36
N SER A 78 -1.24 0.17 19.67
CA SER A 78 -0.14 0.35 20.63
C SER A 78 -0.26 -0.66 21.77
N PRO A 79 0.74 -1.55 21.94
CA PRO A 79 1.95 -1.66 21.12
C PRO A 79 1.65 -2.20 19.71
N LEU A 80 2.44 -1.77 18.72
CA LEU A 80 2.32 -2.28 17.36
C LEU A 80 2.87 -3.72 17.30
N THR A 81 2.01 -4.68 16.97
CA THR A 81 2.34 -6.09 16.75
C THR A 81 2.37 -6.37 15.26
N VAL A 82 3.57 -6.35 14.66
CA VAL A 82 3.75 -6.59 13.23
C VAL A 82 3.55 -8.06 12.91
N VAL A 83 2.67 -8.34 11.94
CA VAL A 83 2.43 -9.69 11.43
C VAL A 83 2.55 -9.68 9.92
N SER A 84 3.25 -10.67 9.37
CA SER A 84 3.53 -10.79 7.93
C SER A 84 2.94 -12.08 7.35
N ASP A 85 2.55 -12.02 6.08
CA ASP A 85 2.20 -13.14 5.22
C ASP A 85 3.41 -13.73 4.45
N ASN A 86 4.63 -13.27 4.75
CA ASN A 86 5.89 -13.58 4.05
C ASN A 86 5.96 -13.11 2.59
N VAL A 87 5.12 -12.16 2.19
CA VAL A 87 5.27 -11.42 0.93
C VAL A 87 5.76 -10.03 1.29
N ASP A 88 7.00 -9.70 0.91
CA ASP A 88 7.67 -8.50 1.40
C ASP A 88 8.22 -7.58 0.30
N SER A 89 7.77 -7.83 -0.93
CA SER A 89 8.09 -7.06 -2.13
C SER A 89 6.93 -7.07 -3.12
N ASN A 90 6.84 -6.03 -3.93
CA ASN A 90 5.84 -5.95 -4.97
C ASN A 90 6.21 -6.85 -6.16
N GLY A 91 5.24 -7.63 -6.65
CA GLY A 91 5.44 -8.49 -7.83
C GLY A 91 5.57 -7.72 -9.15
N LEU A 92 5.06 -6.48 -9.18
CA LEU A 92 5.21 -5.52 -10.28
C LEU A 92 5.61 -4.17 -9.69
N PRO A 93 6.48 -3.39 -10.34
CA PRO A 93 6.86 -2.08 -9.84
C PRO A 93 5.72 -1.07 -10.06
N TYR A 94 5.64 -0.10 -9.16
CA TYR A 94 4.79 1.07 -9.31
C TYR A 94 5.50 2.18 -10.10
N ASN A 95 4.72 3.12 -10.63
CA ASN A 95 5.21 4.31 -11.30
C ASN A 95 4.90 5.55 -10.45
N HIS A 96 5.80 6.54 -10.47
CA HIS A 96 5.55 7.83 -9.82
C HIS A 96 4.45 8.66 -10.49
N VAL A 97 4.14 8.34 -11.75
CA VAL A 97 3.19 9.06 -12.61
C VAL A 97 2.11 8.09 -13.09
N PHE A 98 0.96 8.63 -13.48
CA PHE A 98 -0.13 7.83 -14.01
C PHE A 98 0.26 7.13 -15.34
N PRO A 99 -0.06 5.84 -15.54
CA PRO A 99 -0.70 4.92 -14.58
C PRO A 99 0.26 4.46 -13.48
N PHE A 100 -0.19 4.48 -12.22
CA PHE A 100 0.68 4.23 -11.05
C PHE A 100 1.10 2.77 -10.87
N GLU A 101 0.44 1.84 -11.54
CA GLU A 101 0.85 0.44 -11.62
C GLU A 101 1.40 0.19 -13.03
N GLN A 102 2.40 -0.68 -13.13
CA GLN A 102 2.84 -1.13 -14.45
C GLN A 102 1.72 -1.86 -15.20
N THR A 103 1.88 -1.97 -16.51
CA THR A 103 1.04 -2.84 -17.31
C THR A 103 1.03 -4.23 -16.65
N PRO A 104 -0.15 -4.83 -16.44
CA PRO A 104 -0.25 -6.18 -15.89
C PRO A 104 0.73 -7.10 -16.58
N ALA A 105 1.29 -8.07 -15.83
CA ALA A 105 2.13 -9.12 -16.40
C ALA A 105 1.36 -9.74 -17.56
N ASN A 106 1.69 -9.28 -18.75
CA ASN A 106 0.91 -9.49 -19.94
C ASN A 106 1.22 -10.95 -20.26
N GLY A 107 0.29 -11.86 -19.95
CA GLY A 107 0.47 -13.32 -19.89
C GLY A 107 0.79 -14.00 -21.22
N TRP A 108 1.47 -13.32 -22.14
CA TRP A 108 1.82 -13.80 -23.47
C TRP A 108 2.89 -14.89 -23.48
N LEU A 109 3.46 -15.25 -22.34
CA LEU A 109 4.38 -16.39 -22.20
C LEU A 109 4.13 -17.20 -20.92
N HIS A 110 2.88 -17.61 -20.65
CA HIS A 110 2.69 -18.83 -19.87
C HIS A 110 3.09 -20.03 -20.75
N ARG A 111 4.39 -20.35 -20.80
CA ARG A 111 4.83 -21.64 -21.30
C ARG A 111 4.62 -22.65 -20.18
N HIS A 112 3.59 -23.46 -20.35
CA HIS A 112 3.45 -24.71 -19.61
C HIS A 112 4.58 -25.64 -20.06
N SER A 113 5.73 -25.54 -19.39
CA SER A 113 6.76 -26.57 -19.48
C SER A 113 6.31 -27.72 -18.59
N TYR A 114 5.60 -28.68 -19.20
CA TYR A 114 5.52 -30.04 -18.68
C TYR A 114 6.71 -30.85 -19.23
N PRO A 115 7.12 -31.90 -18.49
CA PRO A 115 8.50 -32.21 -18.12
C PRO A 115 9.46 -32.55 -19.26
#